data_AF-A0A952VAP2-F1
#
_entry.id   AF-A0A952VAP2-F1
#
_cell.length_a   1.000
_cell.length_b   1.000
_cell.length_c   1.000
_cell.angle_alpha   90.00
_cell.angle_beta   90.00
_cell.angle_gamma   90.00
#
_symmetry.space_group_name_H-M   'P 1'
#
loop_
_entity.id
_entity.type
_entity.pdbx_description
1 polymer ?
#
loop_
_entity_poly.entity_id
_entity_poly.type
_entity_poly.pdbx_seq_one_letter_code
_entity_poly.pdbx_strand_id
1 'polypeptide(L)'
;MLRFFNTLSRQVEEFQPLEEGRVRMYICGPTVWNFAHIGNFRTFIFGDILRRYLKYKGYEVTHVFNLTDIDDRIINEAKAKNISIDEFTAPYIQYFWEDFDALGNERPEVTPRATHHIQEMIDIIARLLENGHAYESDGSIYYRITAFPEYGKLSRIKFEGNISGGSARIDTDKYDKEDARDFALWKLVGEDEEPGWDAPFGRGRPGWHIECSAMSMKYLGETFDIHAGGQDLQFPHHENEIAQSEGATGKLFAKYWIHSEFLKIDDVTMSKSKGNFFTFRDLREQGYSALAIRYLLLSVPTRKQLNFTFEGLQGAEATVERLRNFRALVSEAQTTDGSNADISALVAKALVDFESSMDDDFNTAAALAVIHDMVREVNILLSNEKLLSDDRLAVLDAIVKFDSVLGIFGKEEVLVLDEYTENLINERQEARRNRDFARSDEIRDHFTDSGIQIDDTKDGARWSIIKEARYAERRVFELLKTLSGRSVNGKYLYSEDKISFPHFDSIHHEIKLSKELRADIVGKSSDEQWLIEVKMSANSLRPLRHQLQIYLEHMTKDTGKKSVLWLVVMSELSENKRKMLSDLGIYISDISDISILEQLVADQ
;
A
#
# COMPACT_ATOMS: atom_id res chain seq x y z
N MET A 1 -26.81 -14.70 5.14
CA MET A 1 -26.47 -15.26 3.81
C MET A 1 -25.91 -14.10 3.02
N LEU A 2 -24.75 -14.31 2.39
CA LEU A 2 -24.07 -13.27 1.64
C LEU A 2 -24.91 -12.88 0.42
N ARG A 3 -25.19 -11.58 0.30
CA ARG A 3 -25.87 -10.98 -0.83
C ARG A 3 -25.20 -9.67 -1.20
N PHE A 4 -25.21 -9.32 -2.46
CA PHE A 4 -24.66 -8.04 -2.92
C PHE A 4 -25.33 -7.60 -4.20
N PHE A 5 -25.20 -6.32 -4.52
CA PHE A 5 -25.78 -5.77 -5.73
C PHE A 5 -24.98 -6.18 -6.97
N ASN A 6 -25.65 -6.90 -7.87
CA ASN A 6 -25.09 -7.24 -9.17
C ASN A 6 -25.41 -6.13 -10.17
N THR A 7 -24.36 -5.53 -10.74
CA THR A 7 -24.48 -4.44 -11.70
C THR A 7 -25.19 -4.88 -12.98
N LEU A 8 -25.03 -6.14 -13.36
CA LEU A 8 -25.67 -6.71 -14.53
C LEU A 8 -27.20 -6.76 -14.36
N SER A 9 -27.72 -7.29 -13.26
CA SER A 9 -29.17 -7.38 -13.02
C SER A 9 -29.79 -6.11 -12.43
N ARG A 10 -28.98 -5.25 -11.80
CA ARG A 10 -29.38 -4.10 -10.99
C ARG A 10 -30.20 -4.49 -9.75
N GLN A 11 -29.95 -5.66 -9.19
CA GLN A 11 -30.61 -6.17 -7.99
C GLN A 11 -29.60 -6.64 -6.96
N VAL A 12 -30.01 -6.64 -5.70
CA VAL A 12 -29.29 -7.36 -4.64
C VAL A 12 -29.62 -8.84 -4.82
N GLU A 13 -28.59 -9.63 -5.11
CA GLU A 13 -28.70 -11.06 -5.34
C GLU A 13 -27.99 -11.83 -4.23
N GLU A 14 -28.52 -12.99 -3.89
CA GLU A 14 -27.80 -13.96 -3.08
C GLU A 14 -26.57 -14.47 -3.85
N PHE A 15 -25.42 -14.52 -3.16
CA PHE A 15 -24.20 -15.04 -3.75
C PHE A 15 -24.21 -16.56 -3.76
N GLN A 16 -24.08 -17.14 -4.94
CA GLN A 16 -23.92 -18.57 -5.14
C GLN A 16 -22.76 -18.80 -6.12
N PRO A 17 -21.65 -19.41 -5.69
CA PRO A 17 -20.53 -19.68 -6.60
C PRO A 17 -20.93 -20.69 -7.68
N LEU A 18 -20.16 -20.71 -8.77
CA LEU A 18 -20.28 -21.68 -9.86
C LEU A 18 -19.81 -23.08 -9.42
N GLU A 19 -18.88 -23.14 -8.47
CA GLU A 19 -18.42 -24.36 -7.83
C GLU A 19 -18.52 -24.20 -6.31
N GLU A 20 -19.20 -25.14 -5.64
CA GLU A 20 -19.43 -25.08 -4.20
C GLU A 20 -18.12 -24.90 -3.42
N GLY A 21 -18.08 -23.90 -2.53
CA GLY A 21 -16.90 -23.60 -1.71
C GLY A 21 -15.75 -22.88 -2.41
N ARG A 22 -15.82 -22.62 -3.73
CA ARG A 22 -14.76 -21.94 -4.50
C ARG A 22 -15.24 -20.66 -5.17
N VAL A 23 -14.40 -19.63 -5.15
CA VAL A 23 -14.71 -18.35 -5.80
C VAL A 23 -13.56 -17.90 -6.68
N ARG A 24 -13.84 -17.73 -7.97
CA ARG A 24 -12.94 -17.20 -8.99
C ARG A 24 -13.30 -15.75 -9.27
N MET A 25 -12.42 -14.83 -8.89
CA MET A 25 -12.68 -13.41 -9.00
C MET A 25 -11.60 -12.67 -9.78
N TYR A 26 -12.02 -11.74 -10.63
CA TYR A 26 -11.14 -10.83 -11.36
C TYR A 26 -11.42 -9.39 -10.95
N ILE A 27 -10.36 -8.62 -10.69
CA ILE A 27 -10.46 -7.17 -10.46
C ILE A 27 -9.49 -6.45 -11.39
N CYS A 28 -10.02 -5.51 -12.19
CA CYS A 28 -9.19 -4.66 -13.04
C CYS A 28 -8.21 -3.84 -12.21
N GLY A 29 -6.92 -4.00 -12.48
CA GLY A 29 -5.84 -3.29 -11.80
C GLY A 29 -5.41 -2.00 -12.50
N PRO A 30 -4.29 -1.39 -12.07
CA PRO A 30 -3.85 -0.09 -12.56
C PRO A 30 -3.10 -0.18 -13.89
N THR A 31 -3.13 0.92 -14.63
CA THR A 31 -2.12 1.23 -15.65
C THR A 31 -0.85 1.75 -14.96
N VAL A 32 0.28 1.04 -15.11
CA VAL A 32 1.52 1.27 -14.34
C VAL A 32 2.46 2.29 -14.97
N TRP A 33 1.92 3.48 -15.29
CA TRP A 33 2.69 4.59 -15.88
C TRP A 33 3.05 5.70 -14.88
N ASN A 34 2.42 5.71 -13.70
CA ASN A 34 2.62 6.68 -12.63
C ASN A 34 2.22 6.09 -11.27
N PHE A 35 2.42 6.83 -10.19
CA PHE A 35 1.84 6.51 -8.88
C PHE A 35 0.31 6.48 -8.95
N ALA A 36 -0.27 5.44 -8.33
CA ALA A 36 -1.70 5.36 -8.09
C ALA A 36 -2.13 6.42 -7.06
N HIS A 37 -3.33 6.96 -7.23
CA HIS A 37 -3.92 7.90 -6.29
C HIS A 37 -4.88 7.21 -5.32
N ILE A 38 -5.27 7.93 -4.26
CA ILE A 38 -6.21 7.41 -3.24
C ILE A 38 -7.56 6.97 -3.81
N GLY A 39 -7.96 7.50 -4.97
CA GLY A 39 -9.12 7.03 -5.72
C GLY A 39 -8.95 5.60 -6.24
N ASN A 40 -7.79 5.26 -6.81
CA ASN A 40 -7.50 3.89 -7.23
C ASN A 40 -7.46 2.97 -6.00
N PHE A 41 -6.76 3.40 -4.94
CA PHE A 41 -6.66 2.61 -3.72
C PHE A 41 -8.02 2.39 -3.03
N ARG A 42 -8.99 3.28 -3.18
CA ARG A 42 -10.37 3.01 -2.73
C ARG A 42 -10.96 1.76 -3.39
N THR A 43 -10.83 1.65 -4.71
CA THR A 43 -11.27 0.47 -5.47
C THR A 43 -10.49 -0.78 -5.07
N PHE A 44 -9.17 -0.65 -4.89
CA PHE A 44 -8.31 -1.79 -4.54
C PHE A 44 -8.55 -2.30 -3.12
N ILE A 45 -8.77 -1.39 -2.17
CA ILE A 45 -9.18 -1.72 -0.81
C ILE A 45 -10.57 -2.37 -0.81
N PHE A 46 -11.52 -1.90 -1.64
CA PHE A 46 -12.79 -2.61 -1.83
C PHE A 46 -12.57 -4.06 -2.29
N GLY A 47 -11.71 -4.27 -3.29
CA GLY A 47 -11.33 -5.60 -3.75
C GLY A 47 -10.72 -6.47 -2.65
N ASP A 48 -9.89 -5.88 -1.79
CA ASP A 48 -9.31 -6.51 -0.61
C ASP A 48 -10.39 -6.92 0.42
N ILE A 49 -11.35 -6.04 0.74
CA ILE A 49 -12.47 -6.38 1.64
C ILE A 49 -13.32 -7.51 1.07
N LEU A 50 -13.63 -7.45 -0.23
CA LEU A 50 -14.39 -8.48 -0.92
C LEU A 50 -13.73 -9.85 -0.75
N ARG A 51 -12.43 -9.97 -1.09
CA ARG A 51 -11.72 -11.25 -0.97
C ARG A 51 -11.54 -11.70 0.49
N ARG A 52 -11.24 -10.78 1.41
CA ARG A 52 -11.08 -11.11 2.83
C ARG A 52 -12.39 -11.62 3.42
N TYR A 53 -13.52 -11.00 3.08
CA TYR A 53 -14.82 -11.46 3.58
C TYR A 53 -15.22 -12.81 2.98
N LEU A 54 -14.95 -13.06 1.70
CA LEU A 54 -15.17 -14.38 1.09
C LEU A 54 -14.34 -15.46 1.81
N LYS A 55 -13.05 -15.20 2.11
CA LYS A 55 -12.22 -16.11 2.92
C LYS A 55 -12.78 -16.29 4.33
N TYR A 56 -13.24 -15.21 4.97
CA TYR A 56 -13.88 -15.24 6.30
C TYR A 56 -15.12 -16.16 6.30
N LYS A 57 -15.91 -16.17 5.22
CA LYS A 57 -17.06 -17.09 5.05
C LYS A 57 -16.65 -18.53 4.69
N GLY A 58 -15.36 -18.82 4.57
CA GLY A 58 -14.83 -20.16 4.33
C GLY A 58 -14.64 -20.54 2.86
N TYR A 59 -14.72 -19.58 1.93
CA TYR A 59 -14.48 -19.86 0.51
C TYR A 59 -12.98 -19.96 0.19
N GLU A 60 -12.63 -20.91 -0.69
CA GLU A 60 -11.34 -20.93 -1.39
C GLU A 60 -11.38 -19.89 -2.52
N VAL A 61 -10.61 -18.81 -2.40
CA VAL A 61 -10.64 -17.69 -3.35
C VAL A 61 -9.42 -17.74 -4.27
N THR A 62 -9.66 -17.69 -5.59
CA THR A 62 -8.65 -17.37 -6.60
C THR A 62 -8.91 -15.96 -7.12
N HIS A 63 -8.09 -15.00 -6.69
CA HIS A 63 -8.16 -13.61 -7.12
C HIS A 63 -7.08 -13.30 -8.17
N VAL A 64 -7.53 -12.84 -9.33
CA VAL A 64 -6.68 -12.36 -10.42
C VAL A 64 -6.79 -10.84 -10.52
N PHE A 65 -5.65 -10.16 -10.56
CA PHE A 65 -5.56 -8.69 -10.58
C PHE A 65 -4.47 -8.26 -11.56
N ASN A 66 -4.84 -7.71 -12.71
CA ASN A 66 -3.85 -7.40 -13.75
C ASN A 66 -3.04 -6.14 -13.46
N LEU A 67 -1.91 -6.02 -14.17
CA LEU A 67 -1.17 -4.77 -14.33
C LEU A 67 -1.16 -4.44 -15.82
N THR A 68 -1.76 -3.31 -16.20
CA THR A 68 -1.69 -2.81 -17.58
C THR A 68 -0.38 -2.07 -17.76
N ASP A 69 0.57 -2.75 -18.41
CA ASP A 69 1.93 -2.30 -18.66
C ASP A 69 2.19 -1.97 -20.14
N ILE A 70 1.12 -1.94 -20.94
CA ILE A 70 1.08 -1.40 -22.29
C ILE A 70 -0.12 -0.46 -22.41
N ASP A 71 0.13 0.77 -22.86
CA ASP A 71 -0.88 1.79 -23.14
C ASP A 71 -0.22 2.90 -23.96
N ASP A 72 -1.00 3.66 -24.74
CA ASP A 72 -0.47 4.77 -25.55
C ASP A 72 0.34 5.76 -24.71
N ARG A 73 -0.06 5.99 -23.45
CA ARG A 73 0.68 6.86 -22.53
C ARG A 73 2.03 6.28 -22.11
N ILE A 74 2.07 4.99 -21.79
CA ILE A 74 3.32 4.28 -21.43
C ILE A 74 4.29 4.37 -22.60
N ILE A 75 3.81 4.11 -23.81
CA ILE A 75 4.63 4.10 -25.03
C ILE A 75 5.19 5.49 -25.31
N ASN A 76 4.35 6.52 -25.23
CA ASN A 76 4.77 7.90 -25.46
C ASN A 76 5.81 8.39 -24.43
N GLU A 77 5.61 8.08 -23.14
CA GLU A 77 6.53 8.47 -22.07
C GLU A 77 7.85 7.69 -22.11
N ALA A 78 7.81 6.38 -22.42
CA ALA A 78 9.00 5.57 -22.60
C ALA A 78 9.84 6.07 -23.80
N LYS A 79 9.18 6.36 -24.93
CA LYS A 79 9.81 6.94 -26.12
C LYS A 79 10.43 8.31 -25.84
N ALA A 80 9.75 9.18 -25.10
CA ALA A 80 10.28 10.49 -24.72
C ALA A 80 11.55 10.39 -23.84
N LYS A 81 11.70 9.29 -23.08
CA LYS A 81 12.87 8.99 -22.25
C LYS A 81 13.91 8.11 -22.93
N ASN A 82 13.65 7.65 -24.16
CA ASN A 82 14.50 6.73 -24.91
C ASN A 82 14.84 5.44 -24.13
N ILE A 83 13.83 4.83 -23.51
CA ILE A 83 13.91 3.54 -22.80
C ILE A 83 12.75 2.63 -23.23
N SER A 84 12.85 1.33 -22.94
CA SER A 84 11.76 0.38 -23.21
C SER A 84 10.54 0.61 -22.30
N ILE A 85 9.36 0.09 -22.70
CA ILE A 85 8.16 0.13 -21.86
C ILE A 85 8.34 -0.67 -20.56
N ASP A 86 9.13 -1.75 -20.58
CA ASP A 86 9.46 -2.54 -19.40
C ASP A 86 10.31 -1.73 -18.41
N GLU A 87 11.38 -1.08 -18.90
CA GLU A 87 12.21 -0.21 -18.06
C GLU A 87 11.42 0.97 -17.50
N PHE A 88 10.48 1.50 -18.29
CA PHE A 88 9.62 2.60 -17.86
C PHE A 88 8.64 2.18 -16.77
N THR A 89 7.97 1.04 -16.91
CA THR A 89 6.91 0.57 -16.01
C THR A 89 7.44 -0.11 -14.75
N ALA A 90 8.60 -0.75 -14.80
CA ALA A 90 9.23 -1.45 -13.67
C ALA A 90 9.21 -0.68 -12.33
N PRO A 91 9.66 0.60 -12.25
CA PRO A 91 9.60 1.35 -10.99
C PRO A 91 8.16 1.59 -10.51
N TYR A 92 7.21 1.83 -11.41
CA TYR A 92 5.81 2.08 -11.03
C TYR A 92 5.09 0.81 -10.58
N ILE A 93 5.44 -0.35 -11.14
CA ILE A 93 4.99 -1.66 -10.64
C ILE A 93 5.47 -1.83 -9.20
N GLN A 94 6.77 -1.58 -8.95
CA GLN A 94 7.32 -1.66 -7.60
C GLN A 94 6.61 -0.69 -6.64
N TYR A 95 6.45 0.57 -7.02
CA TYR A 95 5.82 1.58 -6.17
C TYR A 95 4.37 1.28 -5.87
N PHE A 96 3.61 0.84 -6.88
CA PHE A 96 2.23 0.42 -6.69
C PHE A 96 2.13 -0.67 -5.62
N TRP A 97 3.01 -1.67 -5.69
CA TRP A 97 3.03 -2.80 -4.78
C TRP A 97 3.47 -2.45 -3.36
N GLU A 98 4.45 -1.55 -3.21
CA GLU A 98 4.83 -0.99 -1.91
C GLU A 98 3.65 -0.25 -1.25
N ASP A 99 2.94 0.57 -2.03
CA ASP A 99 1.81 1.36 -1.54
C ASP A 99 0.60 0.44 -1.22
N PHE A 100 0.37 -0.58 -2.05
CA PHE A 100 -0.66 -1.59 -1.86
C PHE A 100 -0.45 -2.37 -0.56
N ASP A 101 0.79 -2.81 -0.28
CA ASP A 101 1.15 -3.51 0.95
C ASP A 101 1.09 -2.61 2.18
N ALA A 102 1.55 -1.36 2.06
CA ALA A 102 1.54 -0.41 3.16
C ALA A 102 0.10 -0.09 3.62
N LEU A 103 -0.87 -0.11 2.70
CA LEU A 103 -2.30 0.00 3.00
C LEU A 103 -2.92 -1.29 3.55
N GLY A 104 -2.13 -2.34 3.81
CA GLY A 104 -2.58 -3.59 4.43
C GLY A 104 -3.42 -4.48 3.51
N ASN A 105 -3.41 -4.24 2.20
CA ASN A 105 -4.10 -5.12 1.25
C ASN A 105 -3.35 -6.45 1.13
N GLU A 106 -4.08 -7.55 1.08
CA GLU A 106 -3.49 -8.85 0.79
C GLU A 106 -3.25 -9.02 -0.72
N ARG A 107 -2.11 -9.63 -1.07
CA ARG A 107 -1.75 -9.88 -2.47
C ARG A 107 -2.74 -10.86 -3.14
N PRO A 108 -3.16 -10.57 -4.39
CA PRO A 108 -3.89 -11.51 -5.25
C PRO A 108 -3.07 -12.77 -5.53
N GLU A 109 -3.74 -13.91 -5.75
CA GLU A 109 -3.07 -15.18 -6.07
C GLU A 109 -2.39 -15.13 -7.44
N VAL A 110 -2.91 -14.32 -8.38
CA VAL A 110 -2.31 -14.12 -9.70
C VAL A 110 -2.32 -12.64 -10.08
N THR A 111 -1.18 -12.13 -10.56
CA THR A 111 -1.04 -10.73 -10.98
C THR A 111 -0.46 -10.62 -12.40
N PRO A 112 -1.26 -10.87 -13.45
CA PRO A 112 -0.75 -10.94 -14.81
C PRO A 112 -0.42 -9.55 -15.38
N ARG A 113 0.64 -9.48 -16.19
CA ARG A 113 1.00 -8.31 -16.99
C ARG A 113 0.44 -8.45 -18.41
N ALA A 114 -0.13 -7.40 -18.98
CA ALA A 114 -0.72 -7.45 -20.30
C ALA A 114 0.30 -7.86 -21.38
N THR A 115 1.51 -7.32 -21.33
CA THR A 115 2.60 -7.67 -22.28
C THR A 115 3.00 -9.16 -22.25
N HIS A 116 2.67 -9.89 -21.18
CA HIS A 116 2.97 -11.32 -21.05
C HIS A 116 1.85 -12.23 -21.60
N HIS A 117 0.73 -11.68 -22.07
CA HIS A 117 -0.47 -12.43 -22.49
C HIS A 117 -0.93 -12.07 -23.91
N ILE A 118 0.00 -11.61 -24.75
CA ILE A 118 -0.30 -11.21 -26.13
C ILE A 118 -0.87 -12.37 -26.95
N GLN A 119 -0.36 -13.59 -26.74
CA GLN A 119 -0.87 -14.76 -27.47
C GLN A 119 -2.33 -15.03 -27.14
N GLU A 120 -2.73 -14.98 -25.87
CA GLU A 120 -4.13 -15.14 -25.46
C GLU A 120 -5.04 -14.05 -26.05
N MET A 121 -4.54 -12.81 -26.18
CA MET A 121 -5.27 -11.74 -26.85
C MET A 121 -5.45 -12.04 -28.34
N ILE A 122 -4.39 -12.46 -29.03
CA ILE A 122 -4.44 -12.86 -30.44
C ILE A 122 -5.45 -13.99 -30.67
N ASP A 123 -5.46 -15.00 -29.78
CA ASP A 123 -6.36 -16.15 -29.88
C ASP A 123 -7.84 -15.73 -29.76
N ILE A 124 -8.17 -14.79 -28.86
CA ILE A 124 -9.54 -14.26 -28.74
C ILE A 124 -9.93 -13.46 -29.98
N ILE A 125 -9.03 -12.62 -30.49
CA ILE A 125 -9.28 -11.81 -31.69
C ILE A 125 -9.53 -12.71 -32.90
N ALA A 126 -8.76 -13.79 -33.05
CA ALA A 126 -8.98 -14.78 -34.10
C ALA A 126 -10.38 -15.42 -34.00
N ARG A 127 -10.81 -15.83 -32.80
CA ARG A 127 -12.18 -16.36 -32.58
C ARG A 127 -13.25 -15.33 -32.90
N LEU A 128 -13.05 -14.06 -32.55
CA LEU A 128 -13.99 -12.98 -32.85
C LEU A 128 -14.13 -12.73 -34.35
N LEU A 129 -13.03 -12.80 -35.10
CA LEU A 129 -13.04 -12.73 -36.56
C LEU A 129 -13.80 -13.92 -37.17
N GLU A 130 -13.51 -15.14 -36.72
CA GLU A 130 -14.20 -16.37 -37.16
C GLU A 130 -15.71 -16.33 -36.88
N ASN A 131 -16.11 -15.80 -35.72
CA ASN A 131 -17.51 -15.70 -35.31
C ASN A 131 -18.24 -14.48 -35.92
N GLY A 132 -17.56 -13.63 -36.70
CA GLY A 132 -18.16 -12.45 -37.34
C GLY A 132 -18.39 -11.26 -36.40
N HIS A 133 -17.80 -11.27 -35.20
CA HIS A 133 -17.84 -10.18 -34.21
C HIS A 133 -16.71 -9.16 -34.37
N ALA A 134 -15.72 -9.43 -35.23
CA ALA A 134 -14.65 -8.50 -35.55
C ALA A 134 -14.46 -8.36 -37.06
N TYR A 135 -13.75 -7.31 -37.47
CA TYR A 135 -13.40 -7.05 -38.86
C TYR A 135 -12.09 -6.28 -38.97
N GLU A 136 -11.45 -6.36 -40.14
CA GLU A 136 -10.26 -5.60 -40.48
C GLU A 136 -10.63 -4.28 -41.16
N SER A 137 -9.98 -3.19 -40.77
CA SER A 137 -10.00 -1.90 -41.46
C SER A 137 -8.64 -1.21 -41.33
N ASP A 138 -8.08 -0.74 -42.45
CA ASP A 138 -6.74 -0.13 -42.52
C ASP A 138 -5.64 -0.95 -41.82
N GLY A 139 -5.72 -2.29 -41.90
CA GLY A 139 -4.80 -3.23 -41.26
C GLY A 139 -4.93 -3.35 -39.74
N SER A 140 -5.85 -2.61 -39.11
CA SER A 140 -6.22 -2.77 -37.70
C SER A 140 -7.47 -3.64 -37.57
N ILE A 141 -7.65 -4.29 -36.42
CA ILE A 141 -8.82 -5.13 -36.13
C ILE A 141 -9.73 -4.42 -35.15
N TYR A 142 -11.01 -4.30 -35.51
CA TYR A 142 -12.05 -3.64 -34.73
C TYR A 142 -13.13 -4.64 -34.32
N TYR A 143 -13.74 -4.40 -33.16
CA TYR A 143 -14.93 -5.13 -32.72
C TYR A 143 -16.18 -4.52 -33.37
N ARG A 144 -17.02 -5.35 -33.99
CA ARG A 144 -18.30 -4.96 -34.58
C ARG A 144 -19.39 -4.98 -33.52
N ILE A 145 -19.72 -3.83 -32.93
CA ILE A 145 -20.74 -3.74 -31.86
C ILE A 145 -22.09 -4.28 -32.33
N THR A 146 -22.47 -3.99 -33.57
CA THR A 146 -23.76 -4.42 -34.15
C THR A 146 -23.92 -5.94 -34.27
N ALA A 147 -22.82 -6.70 -34.24
CA ALA A 147 -22.86 -8.17 -34.22
C ALA A 147 -23.23 -8.74 -32.85
N PHE A 148 -23.27 -7.93 -31.79
CA PHE A 148 -23.62 -8.35 -30.43
C PHE A 148 -24.89 -7.63 -29.95
N PRO A 149 -26.10 -8.19 -30.20
CA PRO A 149 -27.37 -7.51 -29.93
C PRO A 149 -27.59 -7.09 -28.47
N GLU A 150 -26.92 -7.76 -27.52
CA GLU A 150 -27.01 -7.45 -26.09
C GLU A 150 -26.00 -6.38 -25.63
N TYR A 151 -25.25 -5.75 -26.53
CA TYR A 151 -24.29 -4.72 -26.18
C TYR A 151 -24.96 -3.55 -25.45
N GLY A 152 -24.41 -3.17 -24.30
CA GLY A 152 -25.03 -2.19 -23.39
C GLY A 152 -25.81 -2.85 -22.25
N LYS A 153 -25.84 -4.18 -22.13
CA LYS A 153 -26.57 -4.88 -21.06
C LYS A 153 -26.05 -4.56 -19.66
N LEU A 154 -24.75 -4.28 -19.51
CA LEU A 154 -24.17 -3.91 -18.21
C LEU A 154 -24.44 -2.44 -17.87
N SER A 155 -24.10 -1.55 -18.79
CA SER A 155 -24.16 -0.08 -18.65
C SER A 155 -25.58 0.49 -18.78
N ARG A 156 -26.51 -0.26 -19.39
CA ARG A 156 -27.87 0.16 -19.76
C ARG A 156 -27.91 1.29 -20.80
N ILE A 157 -26.80 1.52 -21.51
CA ILE A 157 -26.76 2.45 -22.63
C ILE A 157 -27.44 1.78 -23.82
N LYS A 158 -28.54 2.38 -24.30
CA LYS A 158 -29.21 1.94 -25.53
C LYS A 158 -28.55 2.63 -26.72
N PHE A 159 -28.10 1.84 -27.68
CA PHE A 159 -27.42 2.31 -28.89
C PHE A 159 -28.38 2.54 -30.07
N GLU A 160 -29.69 2.44 -29.84
CA GLU A 160 -30.75 2.82 -30.79
C GLU A 160 -30.96 4.35 -30.77
N GLY A 161 -30.30 5.07 -31.68
CA GLY A 161 -30.48 6.51 -31.90
C GLY A 161 -29.17 7.28 -32.14
N ASN A 162 -29.25 8.38 -32.90
CA ASN A 162 -28.13 9.31 -33.12
C ASN A 162 -27.77 10.02 -31.80
N ILE A 163 -26.85 9.43 -31.01
CA ILE A 163 -26.29 10.08 -29.83
C ILE A 163 -25.05 10.87 -30.28
N SER A 164 -25.29 12.07 -30.78
CA SER A 164 -24.30 13.12 -31.07
C SER A 164 -23.68 13.73 -29.80
N GLY A 165 -23.39 12.92 -28.78
CA GLY A 165 -22.88 13.38 -27.48
C GLY A 165 -22.02 12.39 -26.69
N GLY A 166 -21.92 11.12 -27.10
CA GLY A 166 -21.00 10.15 -26.49
C GLY A 166 -19.55 10.30 -26.95
N SER A 167 -19.35 10.94 -28.12
CA SER A 167 -18.10 11.06 -28.87
C SER A 167 -17.01 11.92 -28.25
N ALA A 168 -17.22 12.55 -27.09
CA ALA A 168 -16.17 13.34 -26.43
C ALA A 168 -15.17 12.50 -25.61
N ARG A 169 -15.47 11.20 -25.37
CA ARG A 169 -14.54 10.24 -24.72
C ARG A 169 -14.38 8.93 -25.50
N ILE A 170 -14.93 8.87 -26.72
CA ILE A 170 -14.76 7.72 -27.61
C ILE A 170 -13.38 7.89 -28.23
N ASP A 171 -12.47 7.01 -27.80
CA ASP A 171 -11.32 6.49 -28.54
C ASP A 171 -10.79 7.41 -29.66
N THR A 172 -9.66 8.07 -29.42
CA THR A 172 -9.01 9.03 -30.33
C THR A 172 -8.42 8.42 -31.60
N ASP A 173 -8.76 7.17 -31.90
CA ASP A 173 -8.29 6.43 -33.07
C ASP A 173 -8.74 7.14 -34.35
N LYS A 174 -7.76 7.55 -35.18
CA LYS A 174 -7.94 8.38 -36.38
C LYS A 174 -8.28 7.59 -37.65
N TYR A 175 -8.80 6.38 -37.52
CA TYR A 175 -8.97 5.42 -38.62
C TYR A 175 -10.44 5.30 -39.08
N ASP A 176 -10.65 4.82 -40.32
CA ASP A 176 -11.99 4.62 -40.87
C ASP A 176 -12.65 3.38 -40.24
N LYS A 177 -13.69 3.58 -39.42
CA LYS A 177 -14.47 2.53 -38.74
C LYS A 177 -15.79 2.28 -39.50
N GLU A 178 -16.29 1.03 -39.53
CA GLU A 178 -17.64 0.69 -40.04
C GLU A 178 -18.72 1.47 -39.26
N ASP A 179 -18.54 1.59 -37.94
CA ASP A 179 -19.31 2.46 -37.05
C ASP A 179 -18.37 3.26 -36.14
N ALA A 180 -18.65 4.54 -35.91
CA ALA A 180 -17.84 5.42 -35.05
C ALA A 180 -17.75 4.93 -33.59
N ARG A 181 -18.62 4.01 -33.20
CA ARG A 181 -18.69 3.42 -31.85
C ARG A 181 -17.82 2.17 -31.70
N ASP A 182 -17.45 1.53 -32.79
CA ASP A 182 -16.61 0.33 -32.77
C ASP A 182 -15.24 0.65 -32.16
N PHE A 183 -14.66 -0.32 -31.46
CA PHE A 183 -13.43 -0.14 -30.68
C PHE A 183 -12.33 -1.09 -31.17
N ALA A 184 -11.09 -0.63 -31.08
CA ALA A 184 -9.93 -1.42 -31.52
C ALA A 184 -9.73 -2.66 -30.63
N LEU A 185 -9.52 -3.79 -31.29
CA LEU A 185 -9.02 -5.03 -30.70
C LEU A 185 -7.51 -5.16 -30.91
N TRP A 186 -7.04 -4.76 -32.09
CA TRP A 186 -5.64 -4.75 -32.47
C TRP A 186 -5.33 -3.52 -33.31
N LYS A 187 -4.33 -2.73 -32.91
CA LYS A 187 -3.89 -1.53 -33.62
C LYS A 187 -2.62 -1.87 -34.41
N LEU A 188 -2.66 -1.68 -35.73
CA LEU A 188 -1.49 -1.86 -36.61
C LEU A 188 -0.35 -0.94 -36.17
N VAL A 189 0.89 -1.44 -36.23
CA VAL A 189 2.10 -0.62 -36.04
C VAL A 189 3.07 -0.81 -37.19
N GLY A 190 3.93 0.19 -37.43
CA GLY A 190 4.98 0.07 -38.44
C GLY A 190 6.00 -1.03 -38.08
N GLU A 191 6.71 -1.57 -39.08
CA GLU A 191 7.71 -2.63 -38.86
C GLU A 191 8.78 -2.25 -37.82
N ASP A 192 9.22 -0.99 -37.83
CA ASP A 192 10.22 -0.44 -36.91
C ASP A 192 9.62 0.23 -35.65
N GLU A 193 8.29 0.20 -35.49
CA GLU A 193 7.63 0.82 -34.35
C GLU A 193 7.57 -0.14 -33.15
N GLU A 194 8.15 0.30 -32.03
CA GLU A 194 8.12 -0.44 -30.77
C GLU A 194 7.25 0.28 -29.72
N PRO A 195 6.46 -0.47 -28.93
CA PRO A 195 6.34 -1.92 -28.93
C PRO A 195 5.41 -2.45 -30.04
N GLY A 196 5.75 -3.61 -30.61
CA GLY A 196 4.90 -4.32 -31.58
C GLY A 196 5.06 -5.84 -31.50
N TRP A 197 3.98 -6.57 -31.76
CA TRP A 197 3.96 -8.03 -31.79
C TRP A 197 3.40 -8.54 -33.10
N ASP A 198 3.94 -9.67 -33.57
CA ASP A 198 3.46 -10.31 -34.79
C ASP A 198 2.19 -11.12 -34.50
N ALA A 199 1.18 -10.95 -35.35
CA ALA A 199 -0.08 -11.69 -35.28
C ALA A 199 -0.50 -12.15 -36.68
N PRO A 200 -1.40 -13.14 -36.81
CA PRO A 200 -1.91 -13.60 -38.11
C PRO A 200 -2.55 -12.50 -38.97
N PHE A 201 -2.98 -11.42 -38.34
CA PHE A 201 -3.59 -10.23 -38.96
C PHE A 201 -2.65 -9.01 -38.96
N GLY A 202 -1.33 -9.23 -38.90
CA GLY A 202 -0.32 -8.19 -39.02
C GLY A 202 0.29 -7.73 -37.69
N ARG A 203 1.45 -7.09 -37.79
CA ARG A 203 2.21 -6.58 -36.63
C ARG A 203 1.45 -5.42 -35.97
N GLY A 204 1.25 -5.50 -34.66
CA GLY A 204 0.46 -4.50 -33.96
C GLY A 204 0.55 -4.55 -32.45
N ARG A 205 -0.39 -3.86 -31.80
CA ARG A 205 -0.57 -3.77 -30.35
C ARG A 205 -2.01 -4.10 -29.97
N PRO A 206 -2.25 -4.71 -28.79
CA PRO A 206 -3.61 -4.93 -28.32
C PRO A 206 -4.33 -3.60 -28.04
N GLY A 207 -5.64 -3.58 -28.26
CA GLY A 207 -6.51 -2.53 -27.73
C GLY A 207 -6.77 -2.74 -26.23
N TRP A 208 -6.90 -1.66 -25.45
CA TRP A 208 -6.95 -1.70 -23.98
C TRP A 208 -7.91 -2.76 -23.39
N HIS A 209 -9.08 -2.95 -24.01
CA HIS A 209 -10.11 -3.85 -23.47
C HIS A 209 -9.78 -5.34 -23.59
N ILE A 210 -9.07 -5.75 -24.65
CA ILE A 210 -8.82 -7.18 -24.94
C ILE A 210 -7.92 -7.84 -23.89
N GLU A 211 -7.13 -7.03 -23.19
CA GLU A 211 -6.19 -7.49 -22.17
C GLU A 211 -6.92 -8.19 -21.02
N CYS A 212 -7.94 -7.55 -20.45
CA CYS A 212 -8.68 -8.08 -19.30
C CYS A 212 -9.50 -9.31 -19.67
N SER A 213 -10.12 -9.33 -20.85
CA SER A 213 -10.78 -10.52 -21.41
C SER A 213 -9.82 -11.70 -21.51
N ALA A 214 -8.62 -11.49 -22.07
CA ALA A 214 -7.61 -12.53 -22.23
C ALA A 214 -7.06 -13.06 -20.90
N MET A 215 -6.59 -12.16 -20.04
CA MET A 215 -5.97 -12.53 -18.78
C MET A 215 -6.97 -13.18 -17.82
N SER A 216 -8.19 -12.64 -17.69
CA SER A 216 -9.20 -13.25 -16.81
C SER A 216 -9.57 -14.66 -17.24
N MET A 217 -9.85 -14.90 -18.53
CA MET A 217 -10.19 -16.23 -19.04
C MET A 217 -9.03 -17.22 -18.93
N LYS A 218 -7.78 -16.77 -19.10
CA LYS A 218 -6.59 -17.62 -18.97
C LYS A 218 -6.50 -18.27 -17.58
N TYR A 219 -6.79 -17.52 -16.53
CA TYR A 219 -6.60 -17.97 -15.15
C TYR A 219 -7.89 -18.47 -14.49
N LEU A 220 -9.06 -17.95 -14.89
CA LEU A 220 -10.34 -18.25 -14.25
C LEU A 220 -11.26 -19.11 -15.12
N GLY A 221 -10.92 -19.30 -16.40
CA GLY A 221 -11.77 -19.97 -17.39
C GLY A 221 -12.74 -19.01 -18.09
N GLU A 222 -13.41 -19.51 -19.14
CA GLU A 222 -14.33 -18.71 -19.99
C GLU A 222 -15.57 -18.20 -19.25
N THR A 223 -15.90 -18.78 -18.09
CA THR A 223 -16.95 -18.31 -17.18
C THR A 223 -16.46 -18.39 -15.73
N PHE A 224 -16.53 -17.28 -15.00
CA PHE A 224 -16.14 -17.19 -13.59
C PHE A 224 -17.15 -16.42 -12.72
N ASP A 225 -16.89 -16.38 -11.41
CA ASP A 225 -17.87 -15.96 -10.41
C ASP A 225 -18.05 -14.44 -10.38
N ILE A 226 -16.98 -13.69 -10.10
CA ILE A 226 -17.06 -12.25 -9.81
C ILE A 226 -16.08 -11.46 -10.70
N HIS A 227 -16.58 -10.45 -11.40
CA HIS A 227 -15.78 -9.41 -12.03
C HIS A 227 -16.05 -8.07 -11.32
N ALA A 228 -15.00 -7.38 -10.89
CA ALA A 228 -15.13 -6.11 -10.18
C ALA A 228 -14.16 -5.01 -10.62
N GLY A 229 -14.51 -3.75 -10.33
CA GLY A 229 -13.68 -2.59 -10.64
C GLY A 229 -14.31 -1.27 -10.22
N GLY A 230 -13.73 -0.15 -10.67
CA GLY A 230 -14.32 1.17 -10.47
C GLY A 230 -15.58 1.37 -11.32
N GLN A 231 -16.49 2.25 -10.90
CA GLN A 231 -17.70 2.56 -11.65
C GLN A 231 -17.41 3.13 -13.05
N ASP A 232 -16.31 3.85 -13.23
CA ASP A 232 -15.80 4.30 -14.53
C ASP A 232 -15.55 3.14 -15.50
N LEU A 233 -15.22 1.96 -14.98
CA LEU A 233 -14.96 0.80 -15.82
C LEU A 233 -16.25 0.13 -16.32
N GLN A 234 -17.43 0.44 -15.76
CA GLN A 234 -18.71 -0.09 -16.29
C GLN A 234 -18.86 0.17 -17.79
N PHE A 235 -18.45 1.36 -18.24
CA PHE A 235 -18.48 1.73 -19.65
C PHE A 235 -17.33 2.69 -19.99
N PRO A 236 -16.58 2.45 -21.09
CA PRO A 236 -16.79 1.35 -22.05
C PRO A 236 -16.14 0.02 -21.60
N HIS A 237 -15.24 0.03 -20.61
CA HIS A 237 -14.28 -1.07 -20.41
C HIS A 237 -14.93 -2.44 -20.19
N HIS A 238 -15.68 -2.64 -19.11
CA HIS A 238 -16.31 -3.92 -18.78
C HIS A 238 -17.41 -4.32 -19.76
N GLU A 239 -18.11 -3.36 -20.38
CA GLU A 239 -19.07 -3.66 -21.46
C GLU A 239 -18.36 -4.28 -22.68
N ASN A 240 -17.18 -3.74 -23.03
CA ASN A 240 -16.36 -4.26 -24.11
C ASN A 240 -15.81 -5.65 -23.77
N GLU A 241 -15.42 -5.88 -22.52
CA GLU A 241 -14.94 -7.20 -22.09
C GLU A 241 -16.01 -8.29 -22.17
N ILE A 242 -17.25 -7.96 -21.78
CA ILE A 242 -18.41 -8.84 -21.99
C ILE A 242 -18.56 -9.15 -23.47
N ALA A 243 -18.61 -8.12 -24.32
CA ALA A 243 -18.81 -8.29 -25.75
C ALA A 243 -17.71 -9.17 -26.38
N GLN A 244 -16.44 -8.90 -26.06
CA GLN A 244 -15.28 -9.69 -26.51
C GLN A 244 -15.35 -11.14 -26.04
N SER A 245 -15.56 -11.36 -24.74
CA SER A 245 -15.47 -12.69 -24.14
C SER A 245 -16.66 -13.57 -24.54
N GLU A 246 -17.87 -13.01 -24.49
CA GLU A 246 -19.08 -13.74 -24.87
C GLU A 246 -19.21 -13.90 -26.40
N GLY A 247 -18.76 -12.91 -27.19
CA GLY A 247 -18.68 -13.03 -28.64
C GLY A 247 -17.64 -14.06 -29.11
N ALA A 248 -16.55 -14.24 -28.38
CA ALA A 248 -15.54 -15.24 -28.69
C ALA A 248 -15.93 -16.66 -28.26
N THR A 249 -16.70 -16.81 -27.18
CA THR A 249 -16.94 -18.12 -26.53
C THR A 249 -18.39 -18.61 -26.62
N GLY A 250 -19.35 -17.71 -26.84
CA GLY A 250 -20.78 -17.98 -26.74
C GLY A 250 -21.28 -18.30 -25.33
N LYS A 251 -20.46 -18.05 -24.29
CA LYS A 251 -20.76 -18.35 -22.88
C LYS A 251 -20.92 -17.06 -22.09
N LEU A 252 -21.59 -17.14 -20.94
CA LEU A 252 -21.60 -16.06 -19.94
C LEU A 252 -20.16 -15.79 -19.47
N PHE A 253 -19.71 -14.54 -19.48
CA PHE A 253 -18.34 -14.22 -19.08
C PHE A 253 -18.13 -14.23 -17.56
N ALA A 254 -18.93 -13.45 -16.83
CA ALA A 254 -18.92 -13.40 -15.37
C ALA A 254 -20.34 -13.35 -14.82
N LYS A 255 -20.59 -14.11 -13.74
CA LYS A 255 -21.93 -14.20 -13.12
C LYS A 255 -22.31 -12.94 -12.36
N TYR A 256 -21.36 -12.37 -11.62
CA TYR A 256 -21.57 -11.21 -10.76
C TYR A 256 -20.64 -10.06 -11.12
N TRP A 257 -21.21 -8.87 -11.33
CA TRP A 257 -20.48 -7.63 -11.63
C TRP A 257 -20.60 -6.64 -10.48
N ILE A 258 -19.49 -6.30 -9.82
CA ILE A 258 -19.51 -5.43 -8.64
C ILE A 258 -18.63 -4.19 -8.88
N HIS A 259 -19.18 -3.00 -8.68
CA HIS A 259 -18.45 -1.76 -8.95
C HIS A 259 -18.44 -0.82 -7.75
N SER A 260 -17.26 -0.26 -7.45
CA SER A 260 -17.10 0.77 -6.43
C SER A 260 -17.33 2.18 -6.99
N GLU A 261 -18.02 3.02 -6.24
CA GLU A 261 -18.28 4.43 -6.55
C GLU A 261 -17.01 5.30 -6.41
N PHE A 262 -17.01 6.43 -7.12
CA PHE A 262 -15.90 7.37 -7.11
C PHE A 262 -15.61 7.97 -5.74
N LEU A 263 -14.33 8.32 -5.53
CA LEU A 263 -13.89 9.23 -4.49
C LEU A 263 -13.94 10.68 -5.00
N LYS A 264 -14.48 11.58 -4.19
CA LYS A 264 -14.43 13.04 -4.38
C LYS A 264 -13.41 13.65 -3.41
N ILE A 265 -12.89 14.82 -3.74
CA ILE A 265 -12.04 15.61 -2.84
C ILE A 265 -12.68 16.99 -2.69
N ASP A 266 -13.05 17.35 -1.46
CA ASP A 266 -13.74 18.60 -1.13
C ASP A 266 -14.96 18.86 -2.03
N ASP A 267 -15.80 17.83 -2.20
CA ASP A 267 -16.99 17.80 -3.08
C ASP A 267 -16.72 17.99 -4.58
N VAL A 268 -15.45 18.06 -4.98
CA VAL A 268 -15.02 18.17 -6.37
C VAL A 268 -14.45 16.85 -6.86
N THR A 269 -14.73 16.48 -8.12
CA THR A 269 -14.06 15.34 -8.77
C THR A 269 -12.56 15.57 -8.83
N MET A 270 -11.77 14.53 -8.50
CA MET A 270 -10.32 14.57 -8.58
C MET A 270 -9.82 14.85 -10.00
N SER A 271 -8.90 15.79 -10.16
CA SER A 271 -8.07 15.88 -11.37
C SER A 271 -6.71 16.49 -11.08
N LYS A 272 -5.68 16.03 -11.80
CA LYS A 272 -4.33 16.61 -11.72
C LYS A 272 -4.34 18.11 -12.03
N SER A 273 -5.16 18.53 -13.00
CA SER A 273 -5.28 19.94 -13.41
C SER A 273 -5.88 20.86 -12.35
N LYS A 274 -6.66 20.33 -11.40
CA LYS A 274 -7.25 21.10 -10.30
C LYS A 274 -6.40 21.10 -9.04
N GLY A 275 -5.26 20.40 -9.04
CA GLY A 275 -4.39 20.25 -7.87
C GLY A 275 -5.00 19.43 -6.73
N ASN A 276 -6.20 18.84 -6.91
CA ASN A 276 -6.88 17.99 -5.94
C ASN A 276 -6.65 16.51 -6.27
N PHE A 277 -5.38 16.11 -6.33
CA PHE A 277 -4.96 14.75 -6.64
C PHE A 277 -3.90 14.35 -5.61
N PHE A 278 -4.19 13.36 -4.78
CA PHE A 278 -3.25 12.87 -3.77
C PHE A 278 -2.94 11.39 -3.99
N THR A 279 -1.66 11.08 -3.98
CA THR A 279 -1.15 9.71 -3.89
C THR A 279 -1.13 9.26 -2.44
N PHE A 280 -0.99 7.95 -2.22
CA PHE A 280 -0.72 7.41 -0.88
C PHE A 280 0.52 8.08 -0.26
N ARG A 281 1.58 8.27 -1.07
CA ARG A 281 2.86 8.83 -0.64
C ARG A 281 2.75 10.29 -0.21
N ASP A 282 1.98 11.10 -0.93
CA ASP A 282 1.73 12.50 -0.57
C ASP A 282 1.10 12.61 0.83
N LEU A 283 0.20 11.70 1.18
CA LEU A 283 -0.44 11.68 2.50
C LEU A 283 0.52 11.16 3.59
N ARG A 284 1.35 10.17 3.27
CA ARG A 284 2.40 9.68 4.19
C ARG A 284 3.44 10.76 4.49
N GLU A 285 3.88 11.52 3.49
CA GLU A 285 4.81 12.64 3.67
C GLU A 285 4.23 13.77 4.54
N GLN A 286 2.91 13.93 4.53
CA GLN A 286 2.20 14.85 5.43
C GLN A 286 2.02 14.31 6.86
N GLY A 287 2.46 13.08 7.13
CA GLY A 287 2.47 12.48 8.46
C GLY A 287 1.26 11.60 8.81
N TYR A 288 0.33 11.36 7.86
CA TYR A 288 -0.82 10.49 8.10
C TYR A 288 -0.43 9.01 8.01
N SER A 289 -0.82 8.20 8.98
CA SER A 289 -0.71 6.74 9.05
C SER A 289 -1.40 6.05 7.86
N ALA A 290 -0.78 4.97 7.37
CA ALA A 290 -1.40 4.16 6.32
C ALA A 290 -2.73 3.55 6.80
N LEU A 291 -2.83 3.26 8.10
CA LEU A 291 -4.02 2.72 8.74
C LEU A 291 -5.18 3.73 8.73
N ALA A 292 -4.92 5.02 8.98
CA ALA A 292 -5.95 6.06 8.89
C ALA A 292 -6.43 6.27 7.45
N ILE A 293 -5.51 6.25 6.48
CA ILE A 293 -5.87 6.31 5.06
C ILE A 293 -6.79 5.14 4.71
N ARG A 294 -6.42 3.92 5.09
CA ARG A 294 -7.24 2.72 4.88
C ARG A 294 -8.62 2.86 5.55
N TYR A 295 -8.65 3.24 6.83
CA TYR A 295 -9.88 3.42 7.59
C TYR A 295 -10.82 4.44 6.92
N LEU A 296 -10.29 5.59 6.49
CA LEU A 296 -11.10 6.61 5.82
C LEU A 296 -11.71 6.08 4.52
N LEU A 297 -10.91 5.38 3.71
CA LEU A 297 -11.38 4.83 2.42
C LEU A 297 -12.46 3.75 2.60
N LEU A 298 -12.48 3.08 3.76
CA LEU A 298 -13.47 2.07 4.17
C LEU A 298 -14.68 2.63 4.92
N SER A 299 -14.59 3.86 5.45
CA SER A 299 -15.61 4.45 6.33
C SER A 299 -16.98 4.63 5.69
N VAL A 300 -17.04 4.62 4.35
CA VAL A 300 -18.26 4.73 3.56
C VAL A 300 -18.38 3.48 2.67
N PRO A 301 -19.57 2.83 2.61
CA PRO A 301 -19.78 1.66 1.78
C PRO A 301 -19.34 1.92 0.34
N THR A 302 -18.76 0.91 -0.28
CA THR A 302 -18.02 1.05 -1.54
C THR A 302 -18.89 1.49 -2.71
N ARG A 303 -20.19 1.21 -2.64
CA ARG A 303 -21.23 1.67 -3.59
C ARG A 303 -21.83 3.04 -3.26
N LYS A 304 -21.21 3.81 -2.37
CA LYS A 304 -21.54 5.22 -2.11
C LYS A 304 -20.34 6.10 -2.40
N GLN A 305 -20.58 7.34 -2.81
CA GLN A 305 -19.49 8.29 -3.01
C GLN A 305 -18.89 8.69 -1.66
N LEU A 306 -17.56 8.61 -1.54
CA LEU A 306 -16.83 9.12 -0.39
C LEU A 306 -16.28 10.49 -0.75
N ASN A 307 -16.61 11.49 0.08
CA ASN A 307 -15.94 12.78 0.03
C ASN A 307 -14.71 12.74 0.94
N PHE A 308 -13.52 12.77 0.35
CA PHE A 308 -12.27 12.87 1.07
C PHE A 308 -12.03 14.33 1.47
N THR A 309 -11.77 14.54 2.76
CA THR A 309 -11.35 15.81 3.34
C THR A 309 -10.21 15.55 4.32
N PHE A 310 -9.33 16.54 4.51
CA PHE A 310 -8.25 16.43 5.51
C PHE A 310 -8.79 16.35 6.94
N GLU A 311 -9.91 17.01 7.23
CA GLU A 311 -10.61 16.88 8.51
C GLU A 311 -11.09 15.43 8.73
N GLY A 312 -11.66 14.79 7.69
CA GLY A 312 -12.05 13.39 7.73
C GLY A 312 -10.86 12.46 7.94
N LEU A 313 -9.71 12.74 7.32
CA LEU A 313 -8.49 11.97 7.51
C LEU A 313 -7.91 12.15 8.92
N GLN A 314 -7.93 13.36 9.47
CA GLN A 314 -7.53 13.61 10.86
C GLN A 314 -8.46 12.90 11.86
N GLY A 315 -9.77 12.87 11.57
CA GLY A 315 -10.73 12.08 12.34
C GLY A 315 -10.45 10.58 12.26
N ALA A 316 -10.02 10.09 11.09
CA ALA A 316 -9.60 8.70 10.89
C ALA A 316 -8.36 8.36 11.72
N GLU A 317 -7.33 9.23 11.79
CA GLU A 317 -6.16 9.05 12.67
C GLU A 317 -6.56 8.83 14.11
N ALA A 318 -7.32 9.78 14.66
CA ALA A 318 -7.77 9.69 16.05
C ALA A 318 -8.60 8.43 16.30
N THR A 319 -9.31 7.94 15.27
CA THR A 319 -10.11 6.72 15.37
C THR A 319 -9.25 5.48 15.40
N VAL A 320 -8.30 5.34 14.49
CA VAL A 320 -7.41 4.16 14.46
C VAL A 320 -6.51 4.11 15.69
N GLU A 321 -6.08 5.27 16.20
CA GLU A 321 -5.34 5.35 17.46
C GLU A 321 -6.18 4.84 18.64
N ARG A 322 -7.45 5.25 18.74
CA ARG A 322 -8.36 4.73 19.77
C ARG A 322 -8.57 3.22 19.67
N LEU A 323 -8.66 2.66 18.46
CA LEU A 323 -8.78 1.22 18.26
C LEU A 323 -7.51 0.47 18.67
N ARG A 324 -6.33 0.99 18.34
CA ARG A 324 -5.04 0.44 18.78
C ARG A 324 -4.91 0.48 20.30
N ASN A 325 -5.21 1.62 20.91
CA ASN A 325 -5.17 1.79 22.36
C ASN A 325 -6.16 0.86 23.05
N PHE A 326 -7.38 0.72 22.52
CA PHE A 326 -8.35 -0.25 23.04
C PHE A 326 -7.82 -1.68 23.01
N ARG A 327 -7.23 -2.13 21.90
CA ARG A 327 -6.62 -3.46 21.81
C ARG A 327 -5.53 -3.64 22.87
N ALA A 328 -4.62 -2.67 23.01
CA ALA A 328 -3.56 -2.72 24.01
C ALA A 328 -4.11 -2.80 25.44
N LEU A 329 -5.11 -1.97 25.77
CA LEU A 329 -5.79 -1.97 27.07
C LEU A 329 -6.41 -3.33 27.40
N VAL A 330 -7.08 -3.96 26.43
CA VAL A 330 -7.66 -5.29 26.61
C VAL A 330 -6.55 -6.34 26.78
N SER A 331 -5.50 -6.30 25.95
CA SER A 331 -4.37 -7.24 26.03
C SER A 331 -3.66 -7.18 27.38
N GLU A 332 -3.45 -5.99 27.93
CA GLU A 332 -2.72 -5.76 29.18
C GLU A 332 -3.61 -5.83 30.44
N ALA A 333 -4.92 -5.94 30.28
CA ALA A 333 -5.85 -5.96 31.39
C ALA A 333 -5.53 -7.10 32.36
N GLN A 334 -5.34 -6.74 33.63
CA GLN A 334 -5.26 -7.71 34.71
C GLN A 334 -6.65 -8.27 34.97
N THR A 335 -6.78 -9.58 34.85
CA THR A 335 -8.07 -10.28 34.97
C THR A 335 -7.99 -11.37 36.03
N THR A 336 -9.13 -11.68 36.62
CA THR A 336 -9.30 -12.89 37.44
C THR A 336 -9.98 -13.97 36.61
N ASP A 337 -9.80 -15.23 37.01
CA ASP A 337 -10.34 -16.37 36.28
C ASP A 337 -11.87 -16.34 36.24
N GLY A 338 -12.41 -16.56 35.04
CA GLY A 338 -13.84 -16.74 34.81
C GLY A 338 -14.37 -15.98 33.60
N SER A 339 -15.68 -15.90 33.53
CA SER A 339 -16.43 -15.29 32.43
C SER A 339 -17.59 -14.44 32.95
N ASN A 340 -17.80 -13.28 32.33
CA ASN A 340 -18.97 -12.45 32.55
C ASN A 340 -19.98 -12.69 31.43
N ALA A 341 -21.15 -13.22 31.77
CA ALA A 341 -22.19 -13.55 30.80
C ALA A 341 -22.62 -12.35 29.95
N ASP A 342 -22.61 -11.13 30.51
CA ASP A 342 -22.98 -9.91 29.79
C ASP A 342 -21.92 -9.57 28.72
N ILE A 343 -20.64 -9.74 29.02
CA ILE A 343 -19.54 -9.49 28.05
C ILE A 343 -19.55 -10.56 26.97
N SER A 344 -19.70 -11.82 27.37
CA SER A 344 -19.81 -12.93 26.43
C SER A 344 -20.98 -12.74 25.45
N ALA A 345 -22.14 -12.31 25.94
CA ALA A 345 -23.31 -12.01 25.11
C ALA A 345 -23.08 -10.78 24.21
N LEU A 346 -22.46 -9.73 24.72
CA LEU A 346 -22.10 -8.53 23.95
C LEU A 346 -21.17 -8.87 22.78
N VAL A 347 -20.10 -9.62 23.03
CA VAL A 347 -19.12 -10.01 22.00
C VAL A 347 -19.77 -10.93 20.96
N ALA A 348 -20.54 -11.93 21.40
CA ALA A 348 -21.26 -12.81 20.49
C ALA A 348 -22.23 -12.04 19.59
N LYS A 349 -22.97 -11.08 20.16
CA LYS A 349 -23.86 -10.20 19.39
C LYS A 349 -23.09 -9.34 18.39
N ALA A 350 -21.96 -8.75 18.79
CA ALA A 350 -21.15 -7.93 17.90
C ALA A 350 -20.62 -8.73 16.70
N LEU A 351 -20.20 -9.98 16.89
CA LEU A 351 -19.79 -10.85 15.79
C LEU A 351 -20.94 -11.14 14.82
N VAL A 352 -22.13 -11.48 15.35
CA VAL A 352 -23.32 -11.73 14.52
C VAL A 352 -23.75 -10.48 13.75
N ASP A 353 -23.77 -9.31 14.39
CA ASP A 353 -24.16 -8.05 13.75
C ASP A 353 -23.14 -7.59 12.71
N PHE A 354 -21.85 -7.83 12.97
CA PHE A 354 -20.77 -7.57 12.01
C PHE A 354 -20.95 -8.43 10.76
N GLU A 355 -21.15 -9.74 10.92
CA GLU A 355 -21.44 -10.64 9.80
C GLU A 355 -22.72 -10.25 9.08
N SER A 356 -23.78 -9.89 9.80
CA SER A 356 -25.03 -9.45 9.17
C SER A 356 -24.84 -8.17 8.36
N SER A 357 -23.97 -7.26 8.80
CA SER A 357 -23.64 -6.02 8.07
C SER A 357 -22.84 -6.31 6.82
N MET A 358 -21.85 -7.21 6.91
CA MET A 358 -21.00 -7.56 5.77
C MET A 358 -21.71 -8.48 4.76
N ASP A 359 -22.59 -9.37 5.23
CA ASP A 359 -23.48 -10.19 4.38
C ASP A 359 -24.44 -9.31 3.55
N ASP A 360 -24.73 -8.08 3.98
CA ASP A 360 -25.58 -7.12 3.28
C ASP A 360 -24.75 -6.16 2.42
N ASP A 361 -24.34 -6.62 1.23
CA ASP A 361 -23.63 -5.82 0.23
C ASP A 361 -22.33 -5.19 0.75
N PHE A 362 -21.60 -5.91 1.62
CA PHE A 362 -20.35 -5.48 2.23
C PHE A 362 -20.47 -4.10 2.91
N ASN A 363 -21.52 -3.90 3.72
CA ASN A 363 -21.80 -2.62 4.35
C ASN A 363 -20.78 -2.28 5.46
N THR A 364 -19.63 -1.76 5.04
CA THR A 364 -18.51 -1.41 5.92
C THR A 364 -18.88 -0.38 6.98
N ALA A 365 -19.73 0.60 6.67
CA ALA A 365 -20.14 1.61 7.67
C ALA A 365 -20.95 0.99 8.81
N ALA A 366 -21.87 0.07 8.50
CA ALA A 366 -22.63 -0.64 9.53
C ALA A 366 -21.71 -1.57 10.35
N ALA A 367 -20.80 -2.28 9.69
CA ALA A 367 -19.80 -3.11 10.36
C ALA A 367 -18.88 -2.31 11.29
N LEU A 368 -18.42 -1.13 10.87
CA LEU A 368 -17.63 -0.22 11.70
C LEU A 368 -18.42 0.28 12.90
N ALA A 369 -19.71 0.60 12.74
CA ALA A 369 -20.57 1.03 13.86
C ALA A 369 -20.66 -0.06 14.94
N VAL A 370 -20.83 -1.33 14.54
CA VAL A 370 -20.84 -2.48 15.46
C VAL A 370 -19.54 -2.59 16.25
N ILE A 371 -18.38 -2.39 15.59
CA ILE A 371 -17.07 -2.40 16.25
C ILE A 371 -16.98 -1.28 17.27
N HIS A 372 -17.36 -0.04 16.90
CA HIS A 372 -17.31 1.10 17.82
C HIS A 372 -18.24 0.93 19.03
N ASP A 373 -19.42 0.35 18.84
CA ASP A 373 -20.34 0.05 19.93
C ASP A 373 -19.75 -1.00 20.89
N MET A 374 -19.14 -2.08 20.36
CA MET A 374 -18.46 -3.06 21.20
C MET A 374 -17.31 -2.42 21.99
N VAL A 375 -16.47 -1.61 21.33
CA VAL A 375 -15.34 -0.90 21.97
C VAL A 375 -15.85 0.00 23.10
N ARG A 376 -16.94 0.74 22.88
CA ARG A 376 -17.55 1.62 23.88
C ARG A 376 -18.03 0.84 25.10
N GLU A 377 -18.80 -0.22 24.90
CA GLU A 377 -19.37 -1.01 26.00
C GLU A 377 -18.28 -1.79 26.78
N VAL A 378 -17.28 -2.35 26.10
CA VAL A 378 -16.16 -3.03 26.77
C VAL A 378 -15.32 -2.04 27.59
N ASN A 379 -15.07 -0.83 27.10
CA ASN A 379 -14.36 0.20 27.87
C ASN A 379 -15.08 0.58 29.17
N ILE A 380 -16.42 0.66 29.15
CA ILE A 380 -17.22 0.90 30.37
C ILE A 380 -17.00 -0.24 31.38
N LEU A 381 -16.95 -1.48 30.91
CA LEU A 381 -16.77 -2.65 31.78
C LEU A 381 -15.34 -2.78 32.31
N LEU A 382 -14.34 -2.45 31.50
CA LEU A 382 -12.93 -2.31 31.92
C LEU A 382 -12.79 -1.30 33.06
N SER A 383 -13.44 -0.14 32.96
CA SER A 383 -13.38 0.90 34.00
C SER A 383 -13.99 0.50 35.35
N ASN A 384 -14.82 -0.56 35.36
CA ASN A 384 -15.47 -1.08 36.56
C ASN A 384 -14.80 -2.37 37.09
N GLU A 385 -13.61 -2.73 36.58
CA GLU A 385 -12.87 -3.94 36.95
C GLU A 385 -13.69 -5.25 36.77
N LYS A 386 -14.58 -5.27 35.76
CA LYS A 386 -15.51 -6.39 35.51
C LYS A 386 -15.05 -7.36 34.42
N LEU A 387 -13.89 -7.13 33.81
CA LEU A 387 -13.36 -7.99 32.75
C LEU A 387 -12.65 -9.21 33.38
N LEU A 388 -13.09 -10.41 33.04
CA LEU A 388 -12.48 -11.67 33.48
C LEU A 388 -11.61 -12.29 32.37
N SER A 389 -10.88 -13.36 32.69
CA SER A 389 -9.92 -14.01 31.78
C SER A 389 -10.53 -14.43 30.44
N ASP A 390 -11.71 -15.05 30.48
CA ASP A 390 -12.35 -15.61 29.29
C ASP A 390 -12.96 -14.49 28.43
N ASP A 391 -13.45 -13.45 29.09
CA ASP A 391 -13.98 -12.25 28.43
C ASP A 391 -12.89 -11.51 27.66
N ARG A 392 -11.70 -11.35 28.26
CA ARG A 392 -10.54 -10.75 27.59
C ARG A 392 -10.18 -11.51 26.31
N LEU A 393 -10.11 -12.84 26.39
CA LEU A 393 -9.83 -13.69 25.24
C LEU A 393 -10.91 -13.57 24.16
N ALA A 394 -12.19 -13.54 24.54
CA ALA A 394 -13.30 -13.36 23.61
C ALA A 394 -13.25 -12.01 22.88
N VAL A 395 -12.94 -10.93 23.59
CA VAL A 395 -12.80 -9.59 22.98
C VAL A 395 -11.61 -9.57 22.01
N LEU A 396 -10.46 -10.14 22.39
CA LEU A 396 -9.29 -10.20 21.50
C LEU A 396 -9.56 -11.07 20.25
N ASP A 397 -10.24 -12.20 20.40
CA ASP A 397 -10.65 -13.04 19.27
C ASP A 397 -11.62 -12.28 18.34
N ALA A 398 -12.56 -11.51 18.89
CA ALA A 398 -13.44 -10.67 18.08
C ALA A 398 -12.68 -9.58 17.32
N ILE A 399 -11.70 -8.92 17.95
CA ILE A 399 -10.80 -7.97 17.28
C ILE A 399 -10.08 -8.65 16.11
N VAL A 400 -9.51 -9.84 16.32
CA VAL A 400 -8.83 -10.60 15.26
C VAL A 400 -9.77 -10.91 14.10
N LYS A 401 -11.02 -11.32 14.39
CA LYS A 401 -12.04 -11.58 13.37
C LYS A 401 -12.39 -10.33 12.57
N PHE A 402 -12.66 -9.21 13.25
CA PHE A 402 -12.94 -7.94 12.57
C PHE A 402 -11.76 -7.49 11.71
N ASP A 403 -10.55 -7.59 12.24
CA ASP A 403 -9.33 -7.13 11.57
C ASP A 403 -8.94 -8.03 10.40
N SER A 404 -9.25 -9.33 10.45
CA SER A 404 -9.06 -10.26 9.33
C SER A 404 -9.81 -9.82 8.07
N VAL A 405 -10.93 -9.11 8.25
CA VAL A 405 -11.75 -8.56 7.17
C VAL A 405 -11.39 -7.11 6.87
N LEU A 406 -11.34 -6.23 7.88
CA LEU A 406 -11.21 -4.79 7.67
C LEU A 406 -9.77 -4.28 7.68
N GLY A 407 -8.84 -4.91 8.41
CA GLY A 407 -7.44 -4.49 8.52
C GLY A 407 -7.24 -3.08 9.11
N ILE A 408 -8.01 -2.72 10.14
CA ILE A 408 -8.06 -1.37 10.75
C ILE A 408 -7.48 -1.29 12.17
N PHE A 409 -7.15 -2.41 12.81
CA PHE A 409 -6.50 -2.44 14.13
C PHE A 409 -4.97 -2.41 14.03
N GLY A 410 -4.41 -2.66 12.84
CA GLY A 410 -2.97 -2.68 12.61
C GLY A 410 -2.28 -3.91 13.22
N LYS A 411 -0.98 -4.03 12.97
CA LYS A 411 -0.17 -5.09 13.57
C LYS A 411 0.03 -4.81 15.05
N GLU A 412 0.06 -5.87 15.85
CA GLU A 412 0.47 -5.78 17.25
C GLU A 412 1.97 -5.52 17.28
N GLU A 413 2.33 -4.25 17.45
CA GLU A 413 3.71 -3.88 17.65
C GLU A 413 4.07 -4.23 19.10
N VAL A 414 4.93 -5.24 19.29
CA VAL A 414 5.64 -5.41 20.54
C VAL A 414 6.65 -4.27 20.61
N LEU A 415 6.19 -3.11 21.07
CA LEU A 415 7.08 -1.99 21.34
C LEU A 415 7.87 -2.32 22.60
N VAL A 416 9.06 -2.89 22.41
CA VAL A 416 10.04 -2.97 23.49
C VAL A 416 10.54 -1.55 23.72
N LEU A 417 10.15 -0.99 24.86
CA LEU A 417 10.74 0.24 25.39
C LEU A 417 12.24 0.04 25.53
N ASP A 418 13.02 1.02 25.06
CA ASP A 418 14.42 1.07 25.45
C ASP A 418 14.53 1.44 26.94
N GLU A 419 15.64 1.00 27.56
CA GLU A 419 15.94 1.19 28.99
C GLU A 419 15.91 2.67 29.40
N TYR A 420 16.23 3.58 28.48
CA TYR A 420 16.18 5.03 28.70
C TYR A 420 14.73 5.53 28.86
N THR A 421 13.83 5.09 27.98
CA THR A 421 12.42 5.44 28.05
C THR A 421 11.76 4.87 29.31
N GLU A 422 12.05 3.63 29.68
CA GLU A 422 11.59 3.06 30.97
C GLU A 422 12.10 3.87 32.17
N ASN A 423 13.38 4.25 32.17
CA ASN A 423 13.96 5.05 33.24
C ASN A 423 13.31 6.43 33.36
N LEU A 424 13.05 7.12 32.24
CA LEU A 424 12.35 8.41 32.24
C LEU A 424 10.90 8.29 32.71
N ILE A 425 10.20 7.21 32.34
CA ILE A 425 8.83 6.94 32.84
C ILE A 425 8.87 6.75 34.36
N ASN A 426 9.82 5.96 34.86
CA ASN A 426 10.00 5.73 36.29
C ASN A 426 10.39 7.01 37.03
N GLU A 427 11.31 7.80 36.49
CA GLU A 427 11.72 9.09 37.03
C GLU A 427 10.53 10.06 37.12
N ARG A 428 9.70 10.10 36.08
CA ARG A 428 8.46 10.90 36.09
C ARG A 428 7.49 10.43 37.17
N GLN A 429 7.33 9.12 37.37
CA GLN A 429 6.49 8.57 38.45
C GLN A 429 7.05 8.90 39.84
N GLU A 430 8.37 8.89 40.02
CA GLU A 430 8.99 9.35 41.26
C GLU A 430 8.82 10.87 41.47
N ALA A 431 9.02 11.69 40.45
CA ALA A 431 8.78 13.12 40.50
C ALA A 431 7.35 13.44 40.95
N ARG A 432 6.35 12.75 40.38
CA ARG A 432 4.94 12.89 40.80
C ARG A 432 4.70 12.45 42.24
N ARG A 433 5.27 11.30 42.66
CA ARG A 433 5.17 10.81 44.05
C ARG A 433 5.77 11.80 45.05
N ASN A 434 6.87 12.44 44.67
CA ASN A 434 7.56 13.46 45.47
C ASN A 434 6.97 14.86 45.32
N ARG A 435 5.88 15.04 44.55
CA ARG A 435 5.23 16.33 44.24
C ARG A 435 6.14 17.34 43.51
N ASP A 436 7.16 16.85 42.81
CA ASP A 436 7.97 17.63 41.87
C ASP A 436 7.24 17.69 40.51
N PHE A 437 6.26 18.58 40.44
CA PHE A 437 5.45 18.75 39.23
C PHE A 437 6.23 19.36 38.08
N ALA A 438 7.25 20.19 38.37
CA ALA A 438 8.09 20.80 37.35
C ALA A 438 8.88 19.72 36.58
N ARG A 439 9.55 18.81 37.30
CA ARG A 439 10.27 17.71 36.66
C ARG A 439 9.33 16.74 35.94
N SER A 440 8.15 16.49 36.49
CA SER A 440 7.12 15.65 35.85
C SER A 440 6.63 16.25 34.52
N ASP A 441 6.44 17.57 34.47
CA ASP A 441 6.01 18.28 33.26
C ASP A 441 7.12 18.33 32.22
N GLU A 442 8.37 18.58 32.61
CA GLU A 442 9.53 18.50 31.72
C GLU A 442 9.63 17.15 31.01
N ILE A 443 9.47 16.05 31.75
CA ILE A 443 9.53 14.70 31.18
C ILE A 443 8.32 14.44 30.26
N ARG A 444 7.12 14.92 30.60
CA ARG A 444 5.93 14.79 29.73
C ARG A 444 6.14 15.54 28.41
N ASP A 445 6.64 16.76 28.48
CA ASP A 445 6.84 17.60 27.30
C ASP A 445 7.93 16.99 26.40
N HIS A 446 8.99 16.43 27.00
CA HIS A 446 10.01 15.64 26.31
C HIS A 446 9.42 14.43 25.55
N PHE A 447 8.51 13.69 26.17
CA PHE A 447 7.81 12.60 25.49
C PHE A 447 6.95 13.10 24.35
N THR A 448 6.18 14.17 24.58
CA THR A 448 5.28 14.76 23.58
C THR A 448 6.06 15.23 22.34
N ASP A 449 7.22 15.85 22.53
CA ASP A 449 8.11 16.27 21.45
C ASP A 449 8.67 15.08 20.64
N SER A 450 8.89 13.95 21.31
CA SER A 450 9.31 12.67 20.70
C SER A 450 8.20 11.96 19.93
N GLY A 451 6.97 12.48 19.97
CA GLY A 451 5.83 11.76 19.44
C GLY A 451 5.32 10.65 20.35
N ILE A 452 5.58 10.71 21.67
CA ILE A 452 5.06 9.80 22.67
C ILE A 452 4.11 10.56 23.59
N GLN A 453 2.87 10.11 23.73
CA GLN A 453 1.97 10.61 24.78
C GLN A 453 2.10 9.72 26.02
N ILE A 454 2.05 10.32 27.21
CA ILE A 454 2.02 9.59 28.48
C ILE A 454 0.73 9.92 29.23
N ASP A 455 -0.03 8.88 29.55
CA ASP A 455 -1.25 8.93 30.33
C ASP A 455 -1.03 8.29 31.70
N ASP A 456 -1.26 9.04 32.78
CA ASP A 456 -1.18 8.49 34.14
C ASP A 456 -2.46 7.73 34.48
N THR A 457 -2.32 6.45 34.81
CA THR A 457 -3.44 5.60 35.26
C THR A 457 -3.24 5.14 36.70
N LYS A 458 -4.27 4.54 37.32
CA LYS A 458 -4.18 3.98 38.67
C LYS A 458 -3.15 2.84 38.78
N ASP A 459 -2.88 2.16 37.66
CA ASP A 459 -1.97 1.02 37.57
C ASP A 459 -0.54 1.40 37.14
N GLY A 460 -0.28 2.69 36.91
CA GLY A 460 1.01 3.22 36.45
C GLY A 460 0.89 4.17 35.25
N ALA A 461 2.03 4.69 34.78
CA ALA A 461 2.08 5.45 33.53
C ALA A 461 1.90 4.50 32.34
N ARG A 462 0.91 4.81 31.51
CA ARG A 462 0.79 4.27 30.15
C ARG A 462 1.33 5.27 29.16
N TRP A 463 1.75 4.79 28.00
CA TRP A 463 2.25 5.65 26.94
C TRP A 463 1.80 5.12 25.57
N SER A 464 1.67 6.00 24.60
CA SER A 464 1.33 5.69 23.21
C SER A 464 2.22 6.47 22.26
N ILE A 465 2.47 5.94 21.06
CA ILE A 465 3.16 6.68 20.01
C ILE A 465 2.11 7.47 19.23
N ILE A 466 2.20 8.79 19.30
CA ILE A 466 1.32 9.72 18.58
C ILE A 466 1.95 10.26 17.29
N LYS A 467 3.28 10.07 17.08
CA LYS A 467 3.99 10.43 15.83
C LYS A 467 5.14 9.45 15.49
N GLU A 468 4.83 8.42 14.69
CA GLU A 468 5.78 7.33 14.34
C GLU A 468 7.11 7.81 13.74
N ALA A 469 7.10 8.82 12.86
CA ALA A 469 8.32 9.34 12.23
C ALA A 469 9.29 9.96 13.25
N ARG A 470 8.78 10.74 14.21
CA ARG A 470 9.59 11.38 15.26
C ARG A 470 10.12 10.38 16.29
N TYR A 471 9.31 9.37 16.61
CA TYR A 471 9.72 8.27 17.48
C TYR A 471 10.88 7.47 16.85
N ALA A 472 10.79 7.16 15.55
CA ALA A 472 11.85 6.47 14.82
C ALA A 472 13.15 7.31 14.74
N GLU A 473 13.05 8.61 14.45
CA GLU A 473 14.19 9.54 14.43
C GLU A 473 14.92 9.61 15.79
N ARG A 474 14.17 9.67 16.89
CA ARG A 474 14.74 9.77 18.24
C ARG A 474 15.34 8.46 18.73
N ARG A 475 14.73 7.31 18.39
CA ARG A 475 15.28 6.00 18.73
C ARG A 475 16.66 5.78 18.11
N VAL A 476 16.86 6.29 16.89
CA VAL A 476 18.19 6.31 16.24
C VAL A 476 19.14 7.25 16.99
N PHE A 477 18.70 8.44 17.38
CA PHE A 477 19.50 9.42 18.13
C PHE A 477 19.97 8.94 19.52
N GLU A 478 19.08 8.35 20.33
CA GLU A 478 19.42 7.87 21.68
C GLU A 478 20.29 6.61 21.68
N LEU A 479 20.14 5.74 20.67
CA LEU A 479 21.07 4.62 20.45
C LEU A 479 22.50 5.13 20.25
N LEU A 480 22.66 6.20 19.45
CA LEU A 480 23.95 6.82 19.16
C LEU A 480 24.52 7.54 20.40
N LYS A 481 23.67 8.16 21.22
CA LYS A 481 24.07 8.85 22.46
C LYS A 481 24.56 7.87 23.54
N THR A 482 23.87 6.74 23.72
CA THR A 482 24.28 5.68 24.66
C THR A 482 25.65 5.09 24.33
N LEU A 483 26.02 5.07 23.05
CA LEU A 483 27.32 4.60 22.56
C LEU A 483 28.45 5.63 22.75
N SER A 484 28.12 6.93 22.77
CA SER A 484 29.08 8.02 23.02
C SER A 484 29.49 8.19 24.49
N GLY A 485 28.82 7.49 25.44
CA GLY A 485 28.95 7.72 26.89
C GLY A 485 29.59 6.59 27.73
N ARG A 486 30.06 5.48 27.15
CA ARG A 486 30.63 4.36 27.93
C ARG A 486 32.13 4.18 27.68
N SER A 487 32.94 4.58 28.67
CA SER A 487 34.29 4.03 28.88
C SER A 487 34.14 2.59 29.39
N VAL A 488 34.52 1.59 28.58
CA VAL A 488 34.64 0.21 29.03
C VAL A 488 36.05 -0.30 28.74
N ASN A 489 36.84 -0.42 29.81
CA ASN A 489 38.02 -1.28 29.86
C ASN A 489 37.57 -2.74 29.71
N GLY A 490 38.01 -3.43 28.66
CA GLY A 490 37.84 -4.89 28.55
C GLY A 490 38.03 -5.44 27.15
N LYS A 491 39.16 -6.13 26.95
CA LYS A 491 39.60 -6.79 25.70
C LYS A 491 38.54 -7.72 25.09
N TYR A 492 38.33 -7.60 23.78
CA TYR A 492 38.05 -8.74 22.89
C TYR A 492 38.96 -8.66 21.66
N LEU A 493 39.67 -9.77 21.41
CA LEU A 493 40.51 -10.01 20.25
C LEU A 493 39.76 -10.99 19.33
N TYR A 494 39.53 -10.61 18.08
CA TYR A 494 39.64 -11.54 16.94
C TYR A 494 39.92 -10.74 15.66
N SER A 495 40.93 -11.18 14.90
CA SER A 495 41.39 -10.64 13.60
C SER A 495 40.56 -11.24 12.46
N GLU A 496 40.49 -10.65 11.27
CA GLU A 496 41.52 -10.71 10.24
C GLU A 496 41.39 -9.50 9.28
N ASP A 497 42.55 -8.91 8.96
CA ASP A 497 42.82 -7.82 8.00
C ASP A 497 42.36 -6.39 8.36
N LYS A 498 43.24 -5.70 9.09
CA LYS A 498 43.08 -4.32 9.57
C LYS A 498 43.46 -3.27 8.52
N ILE A 499 42.54 -2.37 8.22
CA ILE A 499 42.85 -1.04 7.71
C ILE A 499 43.12 -0.15 8.95
N SER A 500 44.31 0.46 9.02
CA SER A 500 44.69 1.36 10.12
C SER A 500 44.61 2.81 9.62
N PHE A 501 43.80 3.65 10.25
CA PHE A 501 43.68 5.07 9.93
C PHE A 501 44.54 5.89 10.91
N PRO A 502 45.63 6.54 10.46
CA PRO A 502 46.64 7.10 11.36
C PRO A 502 46.18 8.31 12.21
N HIS A 503 45.00 8.88 11.94
CA HIS A 503 44.43 10.03 12.66
C HIS A 503 43.20 9.69 13.52
N PHE A 504 42.82 8.41 13.58
CA PHE A 504 41.70 7.94 14.37
C PHE A 504 42.16 6.82 15.29
N ASP A 505 41.89 6.97 16.59
CA ASP A 505 42.09 5.86 17.53
C ASP A 505 41.11 4.74 17.15
N SER A 506 41.64 3.54 16.95
CA SER A 506 40.84 2.39 16.49
C SER A 506 39.91 1.94 17.60
N ILE A 507 38.61 2.06 17.35
CA ILE A 507 37.53 1.56 18.21
C ILE A 507 36.78 0.57 17.33
N HIS A 508 36.42 -0.62 17.81
CA HIS A 508 35.60 -1.55 17.05
C HIS A 508 34.38 -1.94 17.88
N HIS A 509 33.20 -1.48 17.45
CA HIS A 509 31.94 -1.81 18.10
C HIS A 509 30.82 -1.99 17.05
N GLU A 510 30.29 -3.22 16.97
CA GLU A 510 29.22 -3.60 16.03
C GLU A 510 27.86 -3.19 16.59
N ILE A 511 27.11 -2.43 15.79
CA ILE A 511 25.76 -1.95 16.09
C ILE A 511 24.79 -2.65 15.14
N LYS A 512 23.85 -3.39 15.73
CA LYS A 512 22.80 -4.08 14.98
C LYS A 512 21.55 -3.22 14.91
N LEU A 513 21.37 -2.52 13.79
CA LEU A 513 20.27 -1.57 13.58
C LEU A 513 18.98 -2.28 13.12
N SER A 514 19.12 -3.40 12.39
CA SER A 514 18.00 -4.28 12.02
C SER A 514 18.50 -5.70 11.70
N LYS A 515 17.61 -6.60 11.25
CA LYS A 515 18.02 -7.92 10.73
C LYS A 515 18.96 -7.82 9.51
N GLU A 516 18.90 -6.73 8.76
CA GLU A 516 19.56 -6.56 7.45
C GLU A 516 20.61 -5.44 7.43
N LEU A 517 20.73 -4.67 8.52
CA LEU A 517 21.59 -3.50 8.62
C LEU A 517 22.54 -3.58 9.82
N ARG A 518 23.84 -3.46 9.55
CA ARG A 518 24.90 -3.44 10.56
C ARG A 518 25.82 -2.24 10.34
N ALA A 519 26.24 -1.61 11.43
CA ALA A 519 27.21 -0.52 11.41
C ALA A 519 28.33 -0.82 12.42
N ASP A 520 29.57 -0.65 12.02
CA ASP A 520 30.75 -0.76 12.86
C ASP A 520 31.32 0.64 13.09
N ILE A 521 31.40 1.10 14.34
CA ILE A 521 32.22 2.28 14.65
C ILE A 521 33.66 1.81 14.58
N VAL A 522 34.48 2.44 13.73
CA VAL A 522 35.86 1.99 13.43
C VAL A 522 36.94 2.98 13.90
N GLY A 523 36.58 4.21 14.29
CA GLY A 523 37.53 5.09 14.98
C GLY A 523 37.00 6.45 15.43
N LYS A 524 37.77 7.13 16.29
CA LYS A 524 37.50 8.49 16.79
C LYS A 524 38.76 9.35 16.70
N SER A 525 38.67 10.59 16.19
CA SER A 525 39.80 11.52 16.15
C SER A 525 39.88 12.39 17.41
N SER A 526 41.03 13.05 17.61
CA SER A 526 41.28 13.98 18.73
C SER A 526 40.35 15.19 18.75
N ASP A 527 39.73 15.50 17.61
CA ASP A 527 38.85 16.67 17.42
C ASP A 527 37.35 16.28 17.47
N GLU A 528 37.03 15.16 18.14
CA GLU A 528 35.66 14.64 18.33
C GLU A 528 34.96 14.22 17.01
N GLN A 529 35.72 13.91 15.95
CA GLN A 529 35.15 13.35 14.72
C GLN A 529 35.04 11.82 14.82
N TRP A 530 33.95 11.26 14.28
CA TRP A 530 33.63 9.85 14.37
C TRP A 530 33.69 9.19 12.98
N LEU A 531 34.40 8.07 12.90
CA LEU A 531 34.50 7.24 11.70
C LEU A 531 33.61 6.01 11.88
N ILE A 532 32.57 5.91 11.04
CA ILE A 532 31.55 4.86 11.12
C ILE A 532 31.51 4.10 9.81
N GLU A 533 31.90 2.83 9.85
CA GLU A 533 31.76 1.88 8.75
C GLU A 533 30.32 1.33 8.76
N VAL A 534 29.65 1.28 7.61
CA VAL A 534 28.29 0.74 7.53
C VAL A 534 28.25 -0.37 6.49
N LYS A 535 28.02 -1.61 6.95
CA LYS A 535 27.91 -2.79 6.09
C LYS A 535 26.44 -3.03 5.75
N MET A 536 26.11 -2.81 4.48
CA MET A 536 24.74 -2.90 3.97
C MET A 536 24.66 -3.90 2.82
N SER A 537 23.51 -4.57 2.68
CA SER A 537 23.16 -5.20 1.40
C SER A 537 22.62 -4.15 0.41
N ALA A 538 22.85 -4.34 -0.89
CA ALA A 538 22.65 -3.33 -1.95
C ALA A 538 21.22 -2.75 -2.07
N ASN A 539 20.22 -3.34 -1.41
CA ASN A 539 18.79 -3.00 -1.56
C ASN A 539 18.26 -1.99 -0.53
N SER A 540 19.04 -1.58 0.48
CA SER A 540 18.52 -0.88 1.67
C SER A 540 18.87 0.63 1.77
N LEU A 541 19.29 1.27 0.67
CA LEU A 541 19.84 2.65 0.69
C LEU A 541 18.79 3.77 0.86
N ARG A 542 17.52 3.57 0.50
CA ARG A 542 16.54 4.68 0.42
C ARG A 542 16.00 5.18 1.78
N PRO A 543 15.65 4.34 2.75
CA PRO A 543 15.17 4.81 4.06
C PRO A 543 16.24 5.61 4.82
N LEU A 544 17.51 5.24 4.64
CA LEU A 544 18.66 5.88 5.27
C LEU A 544 18.91 7.31 4.76
N ARG A 545 18.56 7.62 3.49
CA ARG A 545 18.81 8.91 2.85
C ARG A 545 18.15 10.07 3.58
N HIS A 546 16.86 9.92 3.91
CA HIS A 546 16.10 10.99 4.55
C HIS A 546 16.56 11.19 6.00
N GLN A 547 16.82 10.08 6.70
CA GLN A 547 17.26 10.08 8.09
C GLN A 547 18.68 10.65 8.26
N LEU A 548 19.61 10.32 7.36
CA LEU A 548 20.97 10.86 7.38
C LEU A 548 21.00 12.35 7.00
N GLN A 549 20.16 12.78 6.05
CA GLN A 549 20.08 14.19 5.65
C GLN A 549 19.55 15.08 6.79
N ILE A 550 18.51 14.63 7.49
CA ILE A 550 17.96 15.32 8.67
C ILE A 550 19.01 15.41 9.79
N TYR A 551 19.77 14.34 10.01
CA TYR A 551 20.84 14.31 11.02
C TYR A 551 22.00 15.27 10.70
N LEU A 552 22.47 15.29 9.44
CA LEU A 552 23.53 16.20 8.99
C LEU A 552 23.10 17.67 9.09
N GLU A 553 21.85 17.99 8.72
CA GLU A 553 21.30 19.34 8.84
C GLU A 553 21.19 19.82 10.31
N HIS A 554 20.92 18.92 11.25
CA HIS A 554 20.88 19.24 12.69
C HIS A 554 22.27 19.40 13.31
N MET A 555 23.20 18.49 13.04
CA MET A 555 24.57 18.54 13.57
C MET A 555 25.32 19.82 13.15
N THR A 556 25.06 20.31 11.94
CA THR A 556 25.67 21.54 11.39
C THR A 556 25.11 22.80 12.05
N LYS A 557 23.86 22.76 12.55
CA LYS A 557 23.21 23.86 13.27
C LYS A 557 23.68 24.01 14.71
N ASP A 558 23.87 22.90 15.43
CA ASP A 558 24.16 22.93 16.87
C ASP A 558 25.64 23.15 17.21
N THR A 559 26.57 22.73 16.34
CA THR A 559 28.01 22.79 16.66
C THR A 559 28.75 23.95 15.99
N GLY A 560 28.11 24.63 15.03
CA GLY A 560 28.71 25.71 14.23
C GLY A 560 29.91 25.30 13.37
N LYS A 561 30.29 24.01 13.34
CA LYS A 561 31.38 23.44 12.55
C LYS A 561 30.85 22.38 11.60
N LYS A 562 31.41 22.32 10.38
CA LYS A 562 31.14 21.23 9.43
C LYS A 562 31.71 19.93 10.01
N SER A 563 30.83 19.07 10.51
CA SER A 563 31.19 17.71 10.92
C SER A 563 31.17 16.83 9.66
N VAL A 564 32.30 16.21 9.30
CA VAL A 564 32.38 15.34 8.12
C VAL A 564 32.12 13.90 8.55
N LEU A 565 31.05 13.31 8.03
CA LEU A 565 30.73 11.89 8.21
C LEU A 565 31.37 11.10 7.07
N TRP A 566 32.36 10.26 7.38
CA TRP A 566 32.98 9.35 6.42
C TRP A 566 32.23 8.02 6.42
N LEU A 567 31.65 7.65 5.28
CA LEU A 567 30.79 6.47 5.14
C LEU A 567 31.46 5.49 4.15
N VAL A 568 32.11 4.46 4.69
CA VAL A 568 32.77 3.44 3.87
C VAL A 568 31.75 2.36 3.50
N VAL A 569 31.43 2.26 2.21
CA VAL A 569 30.46 1.28 1.67
C VAL A 569 31.24 0.16 0.96
N MET A 570 31.31 -1.02 1.59
CA MET A 570 31.96 -2.22 1.03
C MET A 570 31.04 -2.99 0.07
N SER A 571 30.60 -2.36 -1.01
CA SER A 571 29.93 -3.06 -2.13
C SER A 571 30.15 -2.30 -3.44
N GLU A 572 30.17 -3.01 -4.57
CA GLU A 572 30.30 -2.42 -5.91
C GLU A 572 29.15 -1.44 -6.19
N LEU A 573 29.34 -0.16 -5.84
CA LEU A 573 28.41 0.91 -6.16
C LEU A 573 28.62 1.32 -7.62
N SER A 574 27.53 1.37 -8.38
CA SER A 574 27.56 1.93 -9.74
C SER A 574 28.00 3.40 -9.73
N GLU A 575 28.67 3.83 -10.80
CA GLU A 575 29.28 5.16 -10.92
C GLU A 575 28.29 6.32 -10.70
N ASN A 576 27.03 6.14 -11.13
CA ASN A 576 25.94 7.09 -10.86
C ASN A 576 25.59 7.21 -9.38
N LYS A 577 25.64 6.10 -8.62
CA LYS A 577 25.40 6.12 -7.17
C LYS A 577 26.56 6.77 -6.43
N ARG A 578 27.80 6.59 -6.91
CA ARG A 578 28.99 7.25 -6.35
C ARG A 578 28.95 8.76 -6.52
N LYS A 579 28.62 9.22 -7.74
CA LYS A 579 28.48 10.65 -8.05
C LYS A 579 27.39 11.33 -7.19
N MET A 580 26.24 10.68 -7.05
CA MET A 580 25.13 11.16 -6.22
C MET A 580 25.51 11.36 -4.74
N LEU A 581 26.39 10.50 -4.21
CA LEU A 581 26.84 10.58 -2.82
C LEU A 581 27.96 11.61 -2.64
N SER A 582 28.85 11.76 -3.62
CA SER A 582 29.86 12.84 -3.65
C SER A 582 29.23 14.24 -3.63
N ASP A 583 28.14 14.45 -4.36
CA ASP A 583 27.43 15.73 -4.42
C ASP A 583 26.78 16.13 -3.06
N LEU A 584 26.66 15.17 -2.13
CA LEU A 584 26.16 15.37 -0.76
C LEU A 584 27.29 15.58 0.26
N GLY A 585 28.54 15.71 -0.19
CA GLY A 585 29.72 15.81 0.68
C GLY A 585 30.16 14.48 1.29
N ILE A 586 29.67 13.36 0.76
CA ILE A 586 29.99 11.99 1.23
C ILE A 586 31.03 11.41 0.26
N TYR A 587 32.28 11.29 0.73
CA TYR A 587 33.37 10.76 -0.06
C TYR A 587 33.39 9.23 -0.02
N ILE A 588 33.37 8.61 -1.20
CA ILE A 588 33.39 7.15 -1.38
C ILE A 588 34.74 6.78 -2.00
N SER A 589 35.57 6.04 -1.28
CA SER A 589 36.76 5.40 -1.85
C SER A 589 36.48 3.94 -2.11
N ASP A 590 36.76 3.46 -3.33
CA ASP A 590 37.06 2.04 -3.51
C ASP A 590 38.40 1.76 -2.82
N ILE A 591 38.44 0.75 -1.96
CA ILE A 591 39.63 0.39 -1.18
C ILE A 591 40.60 -0.41 -2.06
N SER A 592 40.98 0.13 -3.21
CA SER A 592 42.11 -0.39 -3.99
C SER A 592 43.31 0.57 -4.02
N ASP A 593 43.15 1.84 -3.64
CA ASP A 593 44.27 2.79 -3.57
C ASP A 593 44.12 3.80 -2.41
N ILE A 594 44.94 3.64 -1.38
CA ILE A 594 44.94 4.42 -0.12
C ILE A 594 45.49 5.85 -0.34
N SER A 595 46.22 6.10 -1.43
CA SER A 595 46.90 7.37 -1.68
C SER A 595 45.95 8.58 -1.85
N ILE A 596 44.71 8.34 -2.29
CA ILE A 596 43.70 9.39 -2.49
C ILE A 596 43.12 9.90 -1.16
N LEU A 597 43.04 9.03 -0.15
CA LEU A 597 42.58 9.41 1.20
C LEU A 597 43.62 10.24 1.94
N GLU A 598 44.90 9.93 1.77
CA GLU A 598 46.00 10.72 2.35
C GLU A 598 46.06 12.14 1.76
N GLN A 599 45.70 12.30 0.49
CA GLN A 599 45.71 13.59 -0.21
C GLN A 599 44.51 14.48 0.21
N LEU A 600 43.33 13.89 0.43
CA LEU A 600 42.14 14.60 0.93
C LEU A 600 42.27 15.07 2.38
N VAL A 601 43.02 14.35 3.21
CA VAL A 601 43.31 14.74 4.60
C VAL A 601 44.38 15.83 4.66
N ALA A 602 45.28 15.93 3.67
CA ALA A 602 46.31 16.96 3.60
C ALA A 602 45.81 18.32 3.07
N ASP A 603 44.69 18.35 2.33
CA ASP A 603 44.12 19.55 1.69
C ASP A 603 43.02 20.26 2.51
N GLN A 604 42.68 19.78 3.72
CA GLN A 604 41.82 20.46 4.71
C GLN A 604 42.61 20.82 5.97
#